data_AF-A0A6C0JI33-F1
#
_entry.id   AF-A0A6C0JI33-F1
#
_cell.length_a   1.000
_cell.length_b   1.000
_cell.length_c   1.000
_cell.angle_alpha   90.00
_cell.angle_beta   90.00
_cell.angle_gamma   90.00
#
_symmetry.space_group_name_H-M   'P 1'
#
loop_
_entity.id
_entity.type
_entity.pdbx_description
1 polymer ?
#
loop_
_entity_poly.entity_id
_entity_poly.type
_entity_poly.pdbx_seq_one_letter_code
_entity_poly.pdbx_strand_id
1 'polypeptide(L)'
;MEVRCSDTPPAWVEVQGKTVETQYLYTGLGRINLHAQTFQLLQRTGDTLLLTERPYSVGVLSRVYHVENITYTEYSDAPRRWCERTDPVTAFYFEEVRRIVPEKK
;
A
#
# COMPACT_ATOMS: atom_id res chain seq x y z
N MET A 1 -4.70 9.84 1.40
CA MET A 1 -3.43 10.53 1.05
C MET A 1 -3.21 10.39 -0.45
N GLU A 2 -2.54 11.35 -1.09
CA GLU A 2 -2.09 11.21 -2.47
C GLU A 2 -0.71 10.56 -2.48
N VAL A 3 -0.54 9.55 -3.31
CA VAL A 3 0.71 8.80 -3.44
C VAL A 3 1.12 8.72 -4.90
N ARG A 4 2.43 8.77 -5.14
CA ARG A 4 3.01 8.44 -6.44
C ARG A 4 3.38 6.97 -6.42
N CYS A 5 3.15 6.28 -7.53
CA CYS A 5 3.58 4.90 -7.74
C CYS A 5 4.51 4.83 -8.95
N SER A 6 5.62 4.10 -8.83
CA SER A 6 6.61 3.86 -9.86
C SER A 6 6.99 2.38 -9.90
N ASP A 7 7.31 1.86 -11.07
CA ASP A 7 7.92 0.54 -11.29
C ASP A 7 9.47 0.61 -11.31
N THR A 8 10.02 1.80 -11.44
CA THR A 8 11.47 2.05 -11.34
C THR A 8 11.87 2.43 -9.91
N PRO A 9 12.99 1.90 -9.39
CA PRO A 9 13.45 2.16 -8.02
C PRO A 9 13.84 3.64 -7.83
N PRO A 10 13.20 4.36 -6.91
CA PRO A 10 13.61 5.72 -6.58
C PRO A 10 14.90 5.75 -5.76
N ALA A 11 15.58 6.90 -5.71
CA ALA A 11 16.84 7.06 -4.99
C ALA A 11 16.76 6.73 -3.48
N TRP A 12 15.59 6.88 -2.86
CA TRP A 12 15.40 6.57 -1.44
C TRP A 12 15.42 5.06 -1.11
N VAL A 13 15.39 4.19 -2.13
CA VAL A 13 15.45 2.72 -1.95
C VAL A 13 16.81 2.26 -1.44
N GLU A 14 17.87 3.06 -1.62
CA GLU A 14 19.20 2.77 -1.09
C GLU A 14 19.24 2.79 0.46
N VAL A 15 18.25 3.40 1.10
CA VAL A 15 18.11 3.39 2.56
C VAL A 15 17.61 2.02 3.01
N GLN A 16 18.18 1.49 4.10
CA GLN A 16 17.73 0.21 4.66
C GLN A 16 16.30 0.33 5.22
N GLY A 17 15.35 -0.32 4.56
CA GLY A 17 13.95 -0.43 5.00
C GLY A 17 13.68 -1.66 5.85
N LYS A 18 12.55 -1.66 6.56
CA LYS A 18 12.04 -2.83 7.29
C LYS A 18 11.20 -3.69 6.35
N THR A 19 11.60 -4.94 6.16
CA THR A 19 10.94 -5.86 5.23
C THR A 19 10.15 -6.93 5.98
N VAL A 20 8.95 -7.24 5.49
CA VAL A 20 8.08 -8.31 5.98
C VAL A 20 7.42 -9.05 4.81
N GLU A 21 7.25 -10.35 4.97
CA GLU A 21 6.41 -11.16 4.07
C GLU A 21 4.97 -11.11 4.59
N THR A 22 4.02 -10.80 3.71
CA THR A 22 2.60 -10.66 4.07
C THR A 22 1.70 -10.98 2.88
N GLN A 23 0.40 -10.75 3.02
CA GLN A 23 -0.59 -10.99 2.00
C GLN A 23 -1.53 -9.81 1.81
N TYR A 24 -1.93 -9.62 0.55
CA TYR A 24 -3.09 -8.82 0.19
C TYR A 24 -4.29 -9.69 -0.13
N LEU A 25 -5.43 -9.38 0.49
CA LEU A 25 -6.72 -9.99 0.18
C LEU A 25 -7.54 -9.03 -0.68
N TYR A 26 -7.78 -9.38 -1.94
CA TYR A 26 -8.57 -8.58 -2.87
C TYR A 26 -10.06 -8.88 -2.72
N THR A 27 -10.85 -7.85 -2.43
CA THR A 27 -12.27 -7.97 -2.07
C THR A 27 -13.22 -7.47 -3.17
N GLY A 28 -12.69 -7.05 -4.31
CA GLY A 28 -13.45 -6.44 -5.42
C GLY A 28 -13.73 -4.94 -5.26
N LEU A 29 -13.65 -4.41 -4.03
CA LEU A 29 -13.77 -2.97 -3.73
C LEU A 29 -12.45 -2.32 -3.30
N GLY A 30 -11.38 -3.11 -3.23
CA GLY A 30 -10.08 -2.74 -2.66
C GLY A 30 -9.37 -3.98 -2.18
N ARG A 31 -8.30 -3.78 -1.41
CA ARG A 31 -7.48 -4.85 -0.85
C ARG A 31 -7.29 -4.68 0.65
N ILE A 32 -7.07 -5.78 1.35
CA ILE A 32 -6.74 -5.75 2.78
C ILE A 32 -5.27 -6.08 2.94
N ASN A 33 -4.52 -5.18 3.57
CA ASN A 33 -3.16 -5.41 4.05
C ASN A 33 -3.22 -6.20 5.36
N LEU A 34 -2.82 -7.48 5.34
CA LEU A 34 -2.82 -8.29 6.57
C LEU A 34 -1.73 -7.88 7.57
N HIS A 35 -0.64 -7.27 7.11
CA HIS A 35 0.42 -6.78 8.01
C HIS A 35 -0.04 -5.56 8.79
N ALA A 36 -0.55 -4.54 8.08
CA ALA A 36 -1.01 -3.30 8.69
C ALA A 36 -2.43 -3.39 9.26
N GLN A 37 -3.15 -4.49 8.98
CA GLN A 37 -4.58 -4.66 9.30
C GLN A 37 -5.44 -3.50 8.81
N THR A 38 -5.20 -3.07 7.56
CA THR A 38 -5.93 -1.98 6.93
C THR A 38 -6.64 -2.43 5.67
N PHE A 39 -7.84 -1.91 5.44
CA PHE A 39 -8.46 -1.93 4.12
C PHE A 39 -7.94 -0.73 3.33
N GLN A 40 -7.41 -0.99 2.15
CA GLN A 40 -6.83 -0.02 1.23
C GLN A 40 -7.67 0.06 -0.05
N LEU A 41 -7.98 1.28 -0.46
CA LEU A 41 -8.52 1.60 -1.77
C LEU A 41 -7.55 2.54 -2.48
N LEU A 42 -7.06 2.14 -3.66
CA LEU A 42 -6.24 2.96 -4.53
C LEU A 42 -7.05 3.37 -5.75
N GLN A 43 -7.15 4.66 -6.01
CA GLN A 43 -7.87 5.20 -7.16
C GLN A 43 -6.95 6.13 -7.94
N ARG A 44 -6.90 5.98 -9.27
CA ARG A 44 -6.11 6.87 -10.13
C ARG A 44 -6.73 8.27 -10.15
N THR A 45 -5.93 9.28 -9.89
CA THR A 45 -6.31 10.70 -9.97
C THR A 45 -5.20 11.45 -10.72
N GLY A 46 -5.31 11.53 -12.04
CA GLY A 46 -4.25 12.07 -12.90
C GLY A 46 -2.98 11.20 -12.82
N ASP A 47 -1.86 11.83 -12.45
CA ASP A 47 -0.55 11.18 -12.34
C ASP A 47 -0.27 10.56 -10.96
N THR A 48 -1.17 10.76 -10.00
CA THR A 48 -1.07 10.19 -8.65
C THR A 48 -2.18 9.17 -8.40
N LEU A 49 -2.06 8.46 -7.28
CA LEU A 49 -3.09 7.59 -6.73
C LEU A 49 -3.62 8.23 -5.45
N LEU A 50 -4.94 8.31 -5.32
CA LEU A 50 -5.59 8.53 -4.05
C LEU A 50 -5.63 7.21 -3.28
N LEU A 51 -4.82 7.11 -2.23
CA LEU A 51 -4.84 6.02 -1.27
C LEU A 51 -5.76 6.38 -0.08
N THR A 52 -6.84 5.62 0.07
CA THR A 52 -7.72 5.68 1.25
C THR A 52 -7.51 4.43 2.08
N GLU A 53 -7.20 4.62 3.37
CA GLU A 53 -7.02 3.53 4.31
C GLU A 53 -7.99 3.65 5.47
N ARG A 54 -8.53 2.51 5.91
CA ARG A 54 -9.30 2.40 7.14
C ARG A 54 -8.86 1.16 7.91
N PRO A 55 -8.89 1.17 9.25
CA PRO A 55 -8.66 -0.03 10.03
C PRO A 55 -9.59 -1.15 9.56
N TYR A 56 -9.04 -2.34 9.41
CA TYR A 56 -9.79 -3.56 9.17
C TYR A 56 -9.75 -4.39 10.46
N SER A 57 -10.82 -4.34 11.24
CA SER A 57 -10.99 -5.24 12.38
C SER A 57 -11.18 -6.64 11.84
N VAL A 58 -10.28 -7.55 12.23
CA VAL A 58 -10.28 -8.96 11.82
C VAL A 58 -11.69 -9.54 12.00
N GLY A 59 -12.26 -10.04 10.90
CA GLY A 59 -13.62 -10.58 10.86
C GLY A 59 -13.81 -11.51 9.67
N VAL A 60 -15.03 -12.01 9.50
CA VAL A 60 -15.38 -12.88 8.37
C VAL A 60 -15.55 -12.03 7.11
N LEU A 61 -14.72 -12.29 6.10
CA LEU A 61 -14.94 -11.79 4.74
C LEU A 61 -15.86 -12.78 4.03
N SER A 62 -17.01 -12.30 3.56
CA SER A 62 -17.93 -13.15 2.80
C SER A 62 -17.31 -13.68 1.50
N ARG A 63 -16.40 -12.91 0.90
CA ARG A 63 -15.68 -13.25 -0.34
C ARG A 63 -14.29 -12.63 -0.37
N VAL A 64 -13.33 -13.39 -0.89
CA VAL A 64 -12.02 -12.94 -1.33
C VAL A 64 -11.85 -13.42 -2.76
N TYR A 65 -11.61 -12.50 -3.69
CA TYR A 65 -11.52 -12.81 -5.11
C TYR A 65 -10.10 -13.21 -5.54
N HIS A 66 -9.09 -12.69 -4.84
CA HIS A 66 -7.70 -13.04 -5.07
C HIS A 66 -6.89 -12.84 -3.79
N VAL A 67 -5.88 -13.67 -3.60
CA VAL A 67 -4.89 -13.54 -2.53
C VAL A 67 -3.52 -13.47 -3.18
N GLU A 68 -2.77 -12.45 -2.82
CA GLU A 68 -1.43 -12.21 -3.34
C GLU A 68 -0.44 -12.20 -2.18
N ASN A 69 0.57 -13.05 -2.25
CA ASN A 69 1.70 -12.98 -1.32
C ASN A 69 2.61 -11.84 -1.77
N ILE A 70 3.03 -11.01 -0.83
CA ILE A 70 3.89 -9.86 -1.12
C ILE A 70 5.04 -9.79 -0.13
N THR A 71 6.19 -9.34 -0.63
CA THR A 71 7.24 -8.76 0.20
C THR A 71 6.97 -7.26 0.31
N TYR A 72 6.64 -6.80 1.52
CA TYR A 72 6.43 -5.38 1.82
C TYR A 72 7.68 -4.81 2.50
N THR A 73 8.23 -3.73 1.96
CA THR A 73 9.37 -3.02 2.56
C THR A 73 8.99 -1.58 2.86
N GLU A 74 9.06 -1.18 4.13
CA GLU A 74 8.84 0.20 4.56
C GLU A 74 10.17 0.92 4.75
N TYR A 75 10.33 2.07 4.08
CA TYR A 75 11.57 2.86 4.11
C TYR A 75 11.44 4.11 4.99
N SER A 76 10.25 4.67 5.10
CA SER A 76 9.97 5.88 5.91
C SER A 76 8.48 5.97 6.23
N ASP A 77 8.14 6.56 7.38
CA ASP A 77 6.76 6.82 7.81
C ASP A 77 6.29 8.26 7.50
N ALA A 78 7.22 9.23 7.46
CA ALA A 78 6.91 10.64 7.20
C ALA A 78 8.01 11.35 6.38
N PRO A 79 7.84 11.55 5.05
CA PRO A 79 6.72 11.07 4.24
C PRO A 79 6.71 9.53 4.17
N ARG A 80 5.53 8.93 4.08
CA ARG A 80 5.42 7.47 3.99
C ARG A 80 6.00 6.99 2.66
N ARG A 81 6.92 6.03 2.72
CA ARG A 81 7.57 5.41 1.56
C ARG A 81 7.67 3.92 1.76
N TRP A 82 7.19 3.17 0.78
CA TRP A 82 7.23 1.71 0.84
C TRP A 82 7.35 1.10 -0.56
N CYS A 83 7.71 -0.17 -0.58
CA CYS A 83 7.76 -1.00 -1.77
C CYS A 83 6.91 -2.25 -1.56
N GLU A 84 6.24 -2.67 -2.61
CA GLU A 84 5.48 -3.92 -2.69
C GLU A 84 6.08 -4.76 -3.82
N ARG A 85 6.49 -5.99 -3.51
CA ARG A 85 6.95 -6.97 -4.50
C ARG A 85 6.04 -8.17 -4.49
N THR A 86 5.57 -8.56 -5.67
CA THR A 86 4.74 -9.76 -5.89
C THR A 86 5.59 -10.94 -6.32
N ASP A 87 6.78 -10.67 -6.85
CA ASP A 87 7.79 -11.63 -7.27
C ASP A 87 9.19 -10.96 -7.24
N PRO A 88 10.28 -11.70 -7.48
CA PRO A 88 11.64 -11.13 -7.42
C PRO A 88 11.93 -10.02 -8.45
N VAL A 89 11.15 -9.92 -9.52
CA VAL A 89 11.37 -9.01 -10.65
C VAL A 89 10.44 -7.80 -10.56
N THR A 90 9.18 -8.00 -10.20
CA THR A 90 8.16 -6.95 -10.17
C THR A 90 8.14 -6.23 -8.83
N ALA A 91 8.37 -4.91 -8.86
CA ALA A 91 8.32 -4.05 -7.68
C ALA A 91 7.53 -2.78 -7.98
N PHE A 92 6.69 -2.38 -7.02
CA PHE A 92 5.99 -1.12 -7.04
C PHE A 92 6.47 -0.27 -5.87
N TYR A 93 6.91 0.94 -6.17
CA TYR A 93 7.44 1.90 -5.21
C TYR A 93 6.43 3.01 -4.99
N PHE A 94 6.02 3.19 -3.75
CA PHE A 94 5.02 4.16 -3.36
C PHE A 94 5.65 5.25 -2.50
N GLU A 95 5.32 6.50 -2.81
CA GLU A 95 5.74 7.68 -2.04
C GLU A 95 4.55 8.58 -1.76
N GLU A 96 4.37 8.95 -0.48
CA GLU A 96 3.41 9.97 -0.08
C GLU A 96 3.81 11.33 -0.65
N VAL A 97 2.93 11.88 -1.50
CA VAL A 97 3.08 13.22 -2.07
C VAL A 97 2.35 14.24 -1.21
N ARG A 98 1.17 13.88 -0.70
CA ARG A 98 0.34 14.77 0.10
C ARG A 98 -0.53 14.01 1.09
N ARG A 99 -0.46 14.38 2.36
CA ARG A 99 -1.42 13.93 3.37
C ARG A 99 -2.74 14.68 3.20
N ILE A 100 -3.83 13.94 3.02
CA ILE A 100 -5.19 14.49 3.04
C ILE A 100 -5.75 14.16 4.43
N VAL A 101 -5.86 15.18 5.28
CA VAL A 101 -6.51 15.05 6.58
C VAL A 101 -7.98 15.44 6.37
N PRO A 102 -8.95 14.55 6.60
CA PRO A 102 -10.35 14.94 6.52
C PRO A 102 -10.65 16.01 7.58
N GLU A 103 -11.34 17.07 7.20
CA GLU A 103 -11.86 18.07 8.15
C GLU A 103 -12.76 17.35 9.16
N LYS A 104 -12.54 17.58 10.46
CA LYS A 104 -13.45 17.10 11.49
C LYS A 104 -14.81 17.78 11.26
N LYS A 105 -15.81 16.99 10.85
CA LYS A 105 -17.21 17.39 10.92
C LYS A 105 -17.72 17.28 12.35
#